data_AF-A0AAD5QS44-F1
#
_entry.id   AF-A0AAD5QS44-F1
#
_cell.length_a   1.000
_cell.length_b   1.000
_cell.length_c   1.000
_cell.angle_alpha   90.00
_cell.angle_beta   90.00
_cell.angle_gamma   90.00
#
_symmetry.space_group_name_H-M   'P 1'
#
loop_
_entity.id
_entity.type
_entity.pdbx_description
1 polymer ?
#
loop_
_entity_poly.entity_id
_entity_poly.type
_entity_poly.pdbx_seq_one_letter_code
_entity_poly.pdbx_strand_id
1 'polypeptide(L)'
;MPSPSTYCAFVVPKKQRSCRMLVKAGQKFCGEHAIFDEDNQDRIPCPYDPKHTIDRRAVATHLKRCNSRLLERRWVIENINSIKGEVRSIDKIDRKARNEEIISVIHKLLLCYDSICEEIEKKQLEIPEIRDHLEQFPEISDTKRKHLVQQSSIIGHLESTKLLKNEPSACIFELGAGKAQLSYWMAKRAPSASFLLIDRSGSRNKYDNKALQENPSLNINGCAVRSNI
;
A
#
# COMPACT_ATOMS: atom_id res chain seq x y z
N MET A 1 5.87 -33.81 33.56
CA MET A 1 5.25 -32.49 33.40
C MET A 1 5.26 -32.13 31.92
N PRO A 2 4.12 -31.73 31.30
CA PRO A 2 4.12 -31.35 29.89
C PRO A 2 5.00 -30.11 29.70
N SER A 3 5.85 -30.12 28.67
CA SER A 3 6.74 -29.01 28.36
C SER A 3 5.92 -27.74 28.06
N PRO A 4 6.35 -26.56 28.52
CA PRO A 4 5.67 -25.31 28.19
C PRO A 4 5.68 -25.14 26.68
N SER A 5 4.49 -25.11 26.07
CA SER A 5 4.36 -24.93 24.63
C SER A 5 4.91 -23.57 24.25
N THR A 6 5.88 -23.53 23.34
CA THR A 6 6.46 -22.27 22.83
C THR A 6 5.48 -21.46 21.98
N TYR A 7 4.35 -22.05 21.58
CA TYR A 7 3.36 -21.46 20.70
C TYR A 7 2.01 -21.28 21.39
N CYS A 8 1.24 -20.33 20.89
CA CYS A 8 -0.05 -19.92 21.43
C CYS A 8 -1.10 -21.04 21.32
N ALA A 9 -1.80 -21.29 22.44
CA ALA A 9 -2.85 -22.32 22.53
C ALA A 9 -4.17 -21.96 21.80
N PHE A 10 -4.29 -20.75 21.23
CA PHE A 10 -5.52 -20.31 20.56
C PHE A 10 -5.72 -21.02 19.21
N VAL A 11 -6.93 -21.53 18.96
CA VAL A 11 -7.31 -22.16 17.68
C VAL A 11 -7.99 -21.13 16.78
N VAL A 12 -7.42 -20.87 15.59
CA VAL A 12 -7.95 -19.90 14.63
C VAL A 12 -9.14 -20.52 13.88
N PRO A 13 -10.40 -20.10 14.13
CA PRO A 13 -11.58 -20.82 13.63
C PRO A 13 -11.64 -20.91 12.11
N LYS A 14 -11.29 -19.81 11.41
CA LYS A 14 -11.25 -19.77 9.93
C LYS A 14 -10.23 -20.72 9.30
N LYS A 15 -9.17 -21.07 10.03
CA LYS A 15 -8.03 -21.84 9.51
C LYS A 15 -7.91 -23.24 10.12
N GLN A 16 -8.79 -23.58 11.08
CA GLN A 16 -8.82 -24.87 11.78
C GLN A 16 -7.43 -25.33 12.26
N ARG A 17 -6.64 -24.39 12.79
CA ARG A 17 -5.28 -24.66 13.30
C ARG A 17 -4.91 -23.75 14.47
N SER A 18 -3.98 -24.20 15.30
CA SER A 18 -3.41 -23.38 16.37
C SER A 18 -2.66 -22.16 15.83
N CYS A 19 -2.67 -21.09 16.62
CA CYS A 19 -1.92 -19.89 16.35
C CYS A 19 -0.41 -20.19 16.43
N ARG A 20 0.34 -19.79 15.41
CA ARG A 20 1.80 -20.02 15.32
C ARG A 20 2.62 -18.92 16.01
N MET A 21 1.97 -18.01 16.73
CA MET A 21 2.67 -16.94 17.44
C MET A 21 3.30 -17.49 18.72
N LEU A 22 4.51 -17.01 19.02
CA LEU A 22 5.24 -17.38 20.23
C LEU A 22 4.54 -16.82 21.47
N VAL A 23 4.61 -17.58 22.57
CA VAL A 23 4.17 -17.14 23.89
C VAL A 23 5.36 -16.69 24.72
N LYS A 24 5.12 -15.76 25.66
CA LYS A 24 6.11 -15.45 26.69
C LYS A 24 6.22 -16.64 27.65
N ALA A 25 7.38 -16.79 28.28
CA ALA A 25 7.57 -17.82 29.30
C ALA A 25 6.48 -17.72 30.38
N GLY A 26 5.82 -18.85 30.67
CA GLY A 26 4.74 -18.94 31.65
C GLY A 26 3.35 -18.49 31.16
N GLN A 27 3.20 -18.07 29.90
CA GLN A 27 1.90 -17.64 29.35
C GLN A 27 1.34 -18.66 28.36
N LYS A 28 0.01 -18.83 28.36
CA LYS A 28 -0.70 -19.79 27.49
C LYS A 28 -0.97 -19.25 26.08
N PHE A 29 -1.08 -17.92 25.94
CA PHE A 29 -1.46 -17.26 24.69
C PHE A 29 -0.42 -16.21 24.25
N CYS A 30 -0.39 -15.91 22.95
CA CYS A 30 0.42 -14.82 22.43
C CYS A 30 -0.21 -13.47 22.77
N GLY A 31 0.51 -12.36 22.56
CA GLY A 31 0.01 -11.03 22.91
C GLY A 31 -1.40 -10.72 22.37
N GLU A 32 -1.73 -11.10 21.13
CA GLU A 32 -3.07 -10.84 20.59
C GLU A 32 -4.18 -11.68 21.23
N HIS A 33 -3.92 -12.96 21.50
CA HIS A 33 -4.91 -13.89 22.08
C HIS A 33 -4.88 -13.96 23.61
N ALA A 34 -4.01 -13.18 24.26
CA ALA A 34 -3.92 -13.12 25.72
C ALA A 34 -5.22 -12.65 26.39
N ILE A 35 -6.14 -12.02 25.65
CA ILE A 35 -7.50 -11.67 26.14
C ILE A 35 -8.39 -12.90 26.42
N PHE A 36 -8.06 -14.06 25.85
CA PHE A 36 -8.79 -15.31 26.08
C PHE A 36 -8.27 -16.09 27.29
N ASP A 37 -7.29 -15.54 28.01
CA ASP A 37 -6.80 -16.09 29.26
C ASP A 37 -7.61 -15.49 30.41
N GLU A 38 -8.32 -16.33 31.17
CA GLU A 38 -9.17 -15.88 32.28
C GLU A 38 -8.36 -15.16 33.37
N ASP A 39 -7.09 -15.54 33.53
CA ASP A 39 -6.15 -14.94 34.48
C ASP A 39 -5.56 -13.61 33.98
N ASN A 40 -5.75 -13.24 32.72
CA ASN A 40 -5.12 -12.07 32.10
C ASN A 40 -6.09 -10.90 31.96
N GLN A 41 -6.29 -10.17 33.05
CA GLN A 41 -7.09 -8.93 33.09
C GLN A 41 -6.33 -7.69 32.58
N ASP A 42 -5.04 -7.86 32.22
CA ASP A 42 -4.17 -6.79 31.74
C ASP A 42 -4.43 -6.47 30.26
N ARG A 43 -5.06 -7.36 29.46
CA ARG A 43 -5.41 -7.07 28.05
C ARG A 43 -6.86 -6.65 27.92
N ILE A 44 -7.10 -5.47 27.37
CA ILE A 44 -8.44 -4.93 27.11
C ILE A 44 -8.63 -4.63 25.61
N PRO A 45 -9.87 -4.66 25.08
CA PRO A 45 -10.16 -4.16 23.74
C PRO A 45 -9.73 -2.69 23.61
N CYS A 46 -9.23 -2.29 22.44
CA CYS A 46 -8.84 -0.90 22.23
C CYS A 46 -10.07 0.02 22.26
N PRO A 47 -10.00 1.16 22.96
CA PRO A 47 -11.08 2.16 22.98
C PRO A 47 -11.43 2.75 21.61
N TYR A 48 -10.49 2.77 20.67
CA TYR A 48 -10.72 3.29 19.31
C TYR A 48 -11.20 2.22 18.32
N ASP A 49 -10.89 0.95 18.54
CA ASP A 49 -11.31 -0.15 17.66
C ASP A 49 -11.32 -1.47 18.44
N PRO A 50 -12.50 -2.05 18.73
CA PRO A 50 -12.60 -3.28 19.51
C PRO A 50 -12.03 -4.51 18.77
N LYS A 51 -11.62 -4.40 17.50
CA LYS A 51 -11.01 -5.50 16.73
C LYS A 51 -9.59 -5.85 17.16
N HIS A 52 -8.90 -4.99 17.93
CA HIS A 52 -7.59 -5.31 18.50
C HIS A 52 -7.51 -5.07 20.00
N THR A 53 -6.53 -5.70 20.64
CA THR A 53 -6.34 -5.68 22.10
C THR A 53 -5.07 -4.91 22.50
N ILE A 54 -5.12 -4.29 23.67
CA ILE A 54 -4.06 -3.45 24.21
C ILE A 54 -3.81 -3.79 25.67
N ASP A 55 -2.58 -3.54 26.13
CA ASP A 55 -2.26 -3.63 27.56
C ASP A 55 -2.88 -2.45 28.31
N ARG A 56 -3.64 -2.73 29.37
CA ARG A 56 -4.33 -1.79 30.25
C ARG A 56 -3.39 -0.72 30.79
N ARG A 57 -2.14 -1.08 31.09
CA ARG A 57 -1.12 -0.14 31.61
C ARG A 57 -0.57 0.75 30.51
N ALA A 58 -0.60 0.29 29.26
CA ALA A 58 -0.07 1.00 28.11
C ALA A 58 -1.13 1.77 27.32
N VAL A 59 -2.38 1.88 27.80
CA VAL A 59 -3.49 2.51 27.08
C VAL A 59 -3.15 3.93 26.63
N ALA A 60 -2.72 4.80 27.54
CA ALA A 60 -2.38 6.19 27.22
C ALA A 60 -1.31 6.29 26.12
N THR A 61 -0.31 5.42 26.19
CA THR A 61 0.78 5.36 25.22
C THR A 61 0.34 4.77 23.88
N HIS A 62 -0.55 3.77 23.91
CA HIS A 62 -1.14 3.17 22.71
C HIS A 62 -2.01 4.19 21.98
N LEU A 63 -2.93 4.89 22.66
CA LEU A 63 -3.86 5.83 22.03
C LEU A 63 -3.13 6.91 21.22
N LYS A 64 -1.93 7.34 21.64
CA LYS A 64 -1.09 8.30 20.89
C LYS A 64 -0.58 7.78 19.53
N ARG A 65 -0.53 6.47 19.33
CA ARG A 65 0.04 5.81 18.13
C ARG A 65 -0.89 4.74 17.56
N CYS A 66 -2.10 4.63 18.10
CA CYS A 66 -3.09 3.67 17.67
C CYS A 66 -3.44 3.90 16.22
N ASN A 67 -3.52 2.81 15.48
CA ASN A 67 -3.82 2.90 14.06
C ASN A 67 -5.26 3.36 13.80
N SER A 68 -6.16 3.08 14.72
CA SER A 68 -7.58 3.44 14.68
C SER A 68 -7.87 4.80 15.32
N ARG A 69 -6.84 5.54 15.76
CA ARG A 69 -7.02 6.91 16.27
C ARG A 69 -7.61 7.80 15.17
N LEU A 70 -8.79 8.37 15.42
CA LEU A 70 -9.33 9.46 14.63
C LEU A 70 -8.44 10.70 14.82
N LEU A 71 -7.77 11.13 13.76
CA LEU A 71 -7.04 12.38 13.76
C LEU A 71 -8.03 13.49 13.41
N GLU A 72 -8.51 14.23 14.41
CA GLU A 72 -9.22 15.49 14.17
C GLU A 72 -8.25 16.47 13.52
N ARG A 73 -8.28 16.53 12.18
CA ARG A 73 -7.54 17.52 11.40
C ARG A 73 -8.55 18.49 10.84
N ARG A 74 -8.33 19.79 11.08
CA ARG A 74 -9.24 20.88 10.65
C ARG A 74 -9.54 20.87 9.14
N TRP A 75 -8.65 20.30 8.34
CA TRP A 75 -8.77 20.15 6.88
C TRP A 75 -9.30 18.80 6.42
N VAL A 76 -9.57 17.86 7.33
CA VAL A 76 -10.24 16.59 7.01
C VAL A 76 -11.70 16.77 7.35
N ILE A 77 -12.48 17.20 6.36
CA ILE A 77 -13.92 17.30 6.45
C ILE A 77 -14.49 15.99 5.88
N GLU A 78 -15.18 15.24 6.72
CA GLU A 78 -15.82 13.99 6.31
C GLU A 78 -16.73 14.26 5.11
N ASN A 79 -16.63 13.42 4.07
CA ASN A 79 -17.46 13.51 2.88
C ASN A 79 -17.33 14.80 2.06
N ILE A 80 -16.29 15.63 2.26
CA ILE A 80 -16.12 16.88 1.48
C ILE A 80 -16.03 16.67 -0.03
N ASN A 81 -15.40 15.56 -0.45
CA ASN A 81 -15.31 15.13 -1.85
C ASN A 81 -16.32 14.01 -2.18
N SER A 82 -17.18 13.66 -1.23
CA SER A 82 -18.25 12.69 -1.48
C SER A 82 -19.38 13.46 -2.14
N ILE A 83 -19.54 13.25 -3.44
CA ILE A 83 -20.75 13.70 -4.12
C ILE A 83 -21.88 12.87 -3.47
N LYS A 84 -22.85 13.53 -2.82
CA LYS A 84 -24.15 12.91 -2.49
C LYS A 84 -24.89 12.67 -3.81
N GLY A 85 -24.35 11.81 -4.65
CA GLY A 85 -25.07 11.26 -5.78
C GLY A 85 -26.05 10.26 -5.20
N GLU A 86 -27.29 10.27 -5.70
CA GLU A 86 -28.10 9.07 -5.65
C GLU A 86 -27.22 7.96 -6.25
N VAL A 87 -26.70 7.07 -5.41
CA VAL A 87 -26.18 5.80 -5.89
C VAL A 87 -27.42 5.15 -6.45
N ARG A 88 -27.65 5.31 -7.76
CA ARG A 88 -28.59 4.45 -8.46
C ARG A 88 -28.11 3.06 -8.11
N SER A 89 -28.88 2.35 -7.30
CA SER A 89 -28.74 0.92 -7.13
C SER A 89 -29.10 0.33 -8.48
N ILE A 90 -28.16 0.46 -9.42
CA ILE A 90 -28.17 -0.36 -10.62
C ILE A 90 -28.01 -1.74 -10.03
N ASP A 91 -29.07 -2.54 -10.12
CA ASP A 91 -28.99 -3.95 -9.76
C ASP A 91 -27.70 -4.47 -10.37
N LYS A 92 -26.79 -4.95 -9.50
CA LYS A 92 -25.55 -5.54 -9.99
C LYS A 92 -25.98 -6.58 -11.00
N ILE A 93 -25.58 -6.39 -12.25
CA ILE A 93 -25.80 -7.37 -13.31
C ILE A 93 -24.83 -8.51 -12.98
N ASP A 94 -25.23 -9.35 -12.01
CA ASP A 94 -24.47 -10.49 -11.52
C ASP A 94 -24.80 -11.70 -12.40
N ARG A 95 -24.59 -11.54 -13.71
CA ARG A 95 -24.67 -12.63 -14.67
C ARG A 95 -23.40 -12.68 -15.49
N LYS A 96 -23.01 -13.90 -15.83
CA LYS A 96 -21.96 -14.12 -16.81
C LYS A 96 -22.42 -13.59 -18.18
N ALA A 97 -21.55 -12.86 -18.87
CA ALA A 97 -21.79 -12.45 -20.24
C ALA A 97 -21.92 -13.68 -21.14
N ARG A 98 -22.82 -13.63 -22.12
CA ARG A 98 -22.96 -14.67 -23.14
C ARG A 98 -21.81 -14.59 -24.14
N ASN A 99 -21.53 -15.69 -24.85
CA ASN A 99 -20.45 -15.72 -25.83
C ASN A 99 -20.66 -14.68 -26.95
N GLU A 100 -21.90 -14.47 -27.38
CA GLU A 100 -22.22 -13.49 -28.44
C GLU A 100 -21.95 -12.05 -27.98
N GLU A 101 -22.19 -11.76 -26.71
CA GLU A 101 -21.91 -10.44 -26.10
C GLU A 101 -20.41 -10.20 -26.03
N ILE A 102 -19.64 -11.22 -25.65
CA ILE A 102 -18.18 -11.17 -25.61
C ILE A 102 -17.62 -10.95 -27.03
N ILE A 103 -18.08 -11.73 -28.01
CA ILE A 103 -17.66 -11.61 -29.41
C ILE A 103 -17.98 -10.21 -29.95
N SER A 104 -19.17 -9.68 -29.67
CA SER A 104 -19.55 -8.32 -30.09
C SER A 104 -18.62 -7.25 -29.50
N VAL A 105 -18.23 -7.37 -28.23
CA VAL A 105 -17.28 -6.46 -27.60
C VAL A 105 -15.89 -6.59 -28.23
N ILE A 106 -15.42 -7.82 -28.47
CA ILE A 106 -14.13 -8.05 -29.13
C ILE A 106 -14.12 -7.41 -30.53
N HIS A 107 -15.17 -7.60 -31.33
CA HIS A 107 -15.30 -6.95 -32.64
C HIS A 107 -15.23 -5.42 -32.54
N LYS A 108 -15.95 -4.81 -31.58
CA LYS A 108 -15.88 -3.36 -31.36
C LYS A 108 -14.47 -2.91 -30.99
N LEU A 109 -13.78 -3.65 -30.12
CA LEU A 109 -12.41 -3.35 -29.72
C LEU A 109 -11.44 -3.44 -30.89
N LEU A 110 -11.58 -4.45 -31.75
CA LEU A 110 -10.74 -4.61 -32.95
C LEU A 110 -10.99 -3.47 -33.95
N LEU A 111 -12.25 -3.13 -34.24
CA LEU A 111 -12.58 -1.99 -35.10
C LEU A 111 -12.00 -0.68 -34.57
N CYS A 112 -12.11 -0.44 -33.26
CA CYS A 112 -11.49 0.73 -32.63
C CYS A 112 -9.97 0.69 -32.76
N TYR A 113 -9.34 -0.46 -32.51
CA TYR A 113 -7.89 -0.62 -32.63
C TYR A 113 -7.43 -0.33 -34.06
N ASP A 114 -8.04 -0.96 -35.07
CA ASP A 114 -7.68 -0.76 -36.48
C ASP A 114 -7.86 0.70 -36.91
N SER A 115 -8.82 1.42 -36.32
CA SER A 115 -9.05 2.84 -36.62
C SER A 115 -8.01 3.80 -36.05
N ILE A 116 -7.23 3.40 -35.03
CA ILE A 116 -6.28 4.28 -34.33
C ILE A 116 -4.86 3.72 -34.26
N CYS A 117 -4.63 2.48 -34.69
CA CYS A 117 -3.36 1.77 -34.44
C CYS A 117 -2.17 2.47 -35.07
N GLU A 118 -2.36 3.10 -36.24
CA GLU A 118 -1.32 3.87 -36.94
C GLU A 118 -1.04 5.23 -36.27
N GLU A 119 -1.97 5.75 -35.47
CA GLU A 119 -1.81 7.02 -34.74
C GLU A 119 -1.09 6.85 -33.38
N ILE A 120 -1.01 5.63 -32.86
CA ILE A 120 -0.42 5.36 -31.55
C ILE A 120 1.08 5.08 -31.69
N GLU A 121 1.90 6.11 -31.45
CA GLU A 121 3.34 5.93 -31.32
C GLU A 121 3.70 5.23 -30.00
N LYS A 122 4.34 4.05 -30.09
CA LYS A 122 4.88 3.38 -28.91
C LYS A 122 6.22 4.00 -28.51
N LYS A 123 6.20 4.85 -27.49
CA LYS A 123 7.42 5.47 -26.93
C LYS A 123 7.75 4.93 -25.54
N GLN A 124 8.88 4.24 -25.44
CA GLN A 124 9.44 3.75 -24.19
C GLN A 124 10.70 4.55 -23.87
N LEU A 125 10.67 5.32 -22.79
CA LEU A 125 11.81 6.12 -22.33
C LEU A 125 12.59 5.37 -21.25
N GLU A 126 13.84 5.76 -21.08
CA GLU A 126 14.72 5.18 -20.07
C GLU A 126 15.47 6.27 -19.31
N ILE A 127 15.63 6.07 -18.01
CA ILE A 127 16.46 6.91 -17.14
C ILE A 127 17.77 6.21 -16.78
N PRO A 128 18.88 6.96 -16.63
CA PRO A 128 20.19 6.38 -16.28
C PRO A 128 20.17 5.54 -15.00
N GLU A 129 19.52 6.01 -13.94
CA GLU A 129 19.59 5.39 -12.62
C GLU A 129 19.02 3.96 -12.62
N ILE A 130 17.97 3.71 -13.40
CA ILE A 130 17.39 2.37 -13.55
C ILE A 130 18.18 1.53 -14.55
N ARG A 131 18.63 2.12 -15.66
CA ARG A 131 19.46 1.40 -16.65
C ARG A 131 20.73 0.86 -15.99
N ASP A 132 21.47 1.73 -15.30
CA ASP A 132 22.71 1.38 -14.61
C ASP A 132 22.45 0.34 -13.50
N HIS A 133 21.30 0.40 -12.82
CA HIS A 133 20.89 -0.62 -11.86
C HIS A 133 20.61 -1.99 -12.52
N LEU A 134 20.00 -2.01 -13.70
CA LEU A 134 19.74 -3.25 -14.44
C LEU A 134 21.02 -3.86 -15.01
N GLU A 135 22.02 -3.04 -15.33
CA GLU A 135 23.35 -3.47 -15.75
C GLU A 135 24.17 -4.03 -14.58
N GLN A 136 24.13 -3.36 -13.42
CA GLN A 136 24.82 -3.80 -12.22
C GLN A 136 24.28 -5.13 -11.68
N PHE A 137 22.98 -5.36 -11.84
CA PHE A 137 22.32 -6.58 -11.37
C PHE A 137 21.71 -7.31 -12.59
N PRO A 138 22.47 -8.13 -13.33
CA PRO A 138 21.92 -8.85 -14.47
C PRO A 138 20.95 -9.98 -14.06
N GLU A 139 21.16 -10.58 -12.89
CA GLU A 139 20.45 -11.76 -12.37
C GLU A 139 19.03 -11.49 -11.83
N ILE A 140 18.47 -10.30 -12.04
CA ILE A 140 17.13 -9.97 -11.54
C ILE A 140 16.06 -10.72 -12.34
N SER A 141 15.05 -11.22 -11.65
CA SER A 141 13.93 -11.91 -12.29
C SER A 141 13.21 -11.05 -13.34
N ASP A 142 12.73 -11.70 -14.40
CA ASP A 142 12.03 -11.02 -15.51
C ASP A 142 10.87 -10.14 -15.05
N THR A 143 10.11 -10.59 -14.04
CA THR A 143 9.01 -9.81 -13.48
C THR A 143 9.51 -8.49 -12.87
N LYS A 144 10.61 -8.53 -12.10
CA LYS A 144 11.20 -7.32 -11.52
C LYS A 144 11.79 -6.43 -12.62
N ARG A 145 12.42 -7.03 -13.63
CA ARG A 145 13.00 -6.30 -14.77
C ARG A 145 11.93 -5.51 -15.51
N LYS A 146 10.79 -6.15 -15.81
CA LYS A 146 9.62 -5.52 -16.42
C LYS A 146 9.11 -4.34 -15.59
N HIS A 147 9.00 -4.48 -14.27
CA HIS A 147 8.57 -3.38 -13.40
C HIS A 147 9.53 -2.19 -13.41
N LEU A 148 10.85 -2.44 -13.38
CA LEU A 148 11.85 -1.38 -13.44
C LEU A 148 11.83 -0.66 -14.79
N VAL A 149 11.74 -1.39 -15.90
CA VAL A 149 11.61 -0.81 -17.24
C VAL A 149 10.35 0.06 -17.35
N GLN A 150 9.23 -0.39 -16.81
CA GLN A 150 7.99 0.41 -16.75
C GLN A 150 8.17 1.68 -15.92
N GLN A 151 8.79 1.60 -14.76
CA GLN A 151 9.08 2.77 -13.92
C GLN A 151 10.02 3.75 -14.64
N SER A 152 11.05 3.24 -15.30
CA SER A 152 11.98 4.02 -16.12
C SER A 152 11.25 4.83 -17.18
N SER A 153 10.32 4.19 -17.89
CA SER A 153 9.52 4.86 -18.92
C SER A 153 8.56 5.89 -18.34
N ILE A 154 7.91 5.61 -17.20
CA ILE A 154 7.04 6.59 -16.55
C ILE A 154 7.84 7.85 -16.18
N ILE A 155 9.00 7.66 -15.54
CA ILE A 155 9.86 8.77 -15.09
C ILE A 155 10.37 9.57 -16.28
N GLY A 156 10.88 8.89 -17.32
CA GLY A 156 11.37 9.56 -18.52
C GLY A 156 10.28 10.39 -19.20
N HIS A 157 9.03 9.92 -19.23
CA HIS A 157 7.91 10.69 -19.77
C HIS A 157 7.61 11.92 -18.91
N LEU A 158 7.54 11.77 -17.58
CA LEU A 158 7.33 12.89 -16.66
C LEU A 158 8.41 13.96 -16.77
N GLU A 159 9.67 13.57 -17.00
CA GLU A 159 10.75 14.52 -17.30
C GLU A 159 10.55 15.21 -18.64
N SER A 160 10.24 14.45 -19.70
CA SER A 160 10.04 14.99 -21.05
C SER A 160 8.92 16.02 -21.11
N THR A 161 7.90 15.87 -20.26
CA THR A 161 6.76 16.80 -20.14
C THR A 161 6.93 17.83 -19.03
N LYS A 162 8.10 17.92 -18.39
CA LYS A 162 8.41 18.85 -17.29
C LYS A 162 7.45 18.75 -16.09
N LEU A 163 6.90 17.56 -15.85
CA LEU A 163 6.05 17.24 -14.69
C LEU A 163 6.87 16.76 -13.49
N LEU A 164 8.04 16.16 -13.74
CA LEU A 164 9.04 15.85 -12.71
C LEU A 164 10.11 16.95 -12.67
N LYS A 165 9.89 17.98 -11.85
CA LYS A 165 10.83 19.10 -11.67
C LYS A 165 11.70 18.90 -10.44
N ASN A 166 13.00 19.08 -10.57
CA ASN A 166 13.94 19.03 -9.47
C ASN A 166 14.06 20.38 -8.75
N GLU A 167 13.00 20.83 -8.10
CA GLU A 167 12.94 22.14 -7.44
C GLU A 167 12.22 22.05 -6.08
N PRO A 168 12.60 22.83 -5.05
CA PRO A 168 11.96 22.81 -3.73
C PRO A 168 10.46 23.13 -3.73
N SER A 169 9.99 23.88 -4.74
CA SER A 169 8.58 24.23 -4.91
C SER A 169 7.74 23.09 -5.51
N ALA A 170 8.38 22.08 -6.10
CA ALA A 170 7.69 20.95 -6.70
C ALA A 170 7.27 19.94 -5.63
N CYS A 171 6.00 19.54 -5.65
CA CYS A 171 5.46 18.52 -4.76
C CYS A 171 4.67 17.48 -5.56
N ILE A 172 5.04 16.21 -5.45
CA ILE A 172 4.49 15.09 -6.21
C ILE A 172 3.68 14.20 -5.28
N PHE A 173 2.45 13.91 -5.69
CA PHE A 173 1.52 13.07 -4.95
C PHE A 173 1.42 11.71 -5.64
N GLU A 174 1.96 10.65 -5.04
CA GLU A 174 1.84 9.28 -5.55
C GLU A 174 0.64 8.60 -4.89
N LEU A 175 -0.46 8.47 -5.63
CA LEU A 175 -1.63 7.71 -5.21
C LEU A 175 -1.42 6.22 -5.47
N GLY A 176 -1.70 5.37 -4.48
CA GLY A 176 -1.45 3.94 -4.60
C GLY A 176 0.03 3.58 -4.58
N ALA A 177 0.84 4.33 -3.81
CA ALA A 177 2.29 4.20 -3.80
C ALA A 177 2.79 2.81 -3.39
N GLY A 178 1.97 2.00 -2.71
CA GLY A 178 2.32 0.66 -2.25
C GLY A 178 3.65 0.64 -1.46
N LYS A 179 4.66 0.00 -2.05
CA LYS A 179 6.03 -0.08 -1.48
C LYS A 179 6.91 1.13 -1.79
N ALA A 180 6.43 2.14 -2.50
CA ALA A 180 7.12 3.37 -2.88
C ALA A 180 8.31 3.19 -3.85
N GLN A 181 8.31 2.14 -4.67
CA GLN A 181 9.46 1.88 -5.57
C GLN A 181 9.57 2.92 -6.69
N LEU A 182 8.44 3.37 -7.26
CA LEU A 182 8.45 4.43 -8.28
C LEU A 182 8.97 5.75 -7.67
N SER A 183 8.44 6.16 -6.52
CA SER A 183 8.95 7.36 -5.81
C SER A 183 10.41 7.28 -5.41
N TYR A 184 10.93 6.10 -5.06
CA TYR A 184 12.37 5.93 -4.81
C TYR A 184 13.21 6.34 -6.02
N TRP A 185 12.82 5.92 -7.23
CA TRP A 185 13.54 6.30 -8.45
C TRP A 185 13.29 7.76 -8.84
N MET A 186 12.07 8.27 -8.70
CA MET A 186 11.78 9.70 -8.93
C MET A 186 12.60 10.60 -8.01
N ALA A 187 12.77 10.23 -6.74
CA ALA A 187 13.53 11.02 -5.76
C ALA A 187 15.04 11.02 -6.04
N LYS A 188 15.58 9.99 -6.71
CA LYS A 188 16.96 10.04 -7.20
C LYS A 188 17.13 11.06 -8.32
N ARG A 189 16.11 11.20 -9.17
CA ARG A 189 16.11 12.10 -10.32
C ARG A 189 15.78 13.55 -9.97
N ALA A 190 14.87 13.74 -9.02
CA ALA A 190 14.42 15.04 -8.53
C ALA A 190 14.57 15.14 -6.99
N PRO A 191 15.80 15.10 -6.45
CA PRO A 191 16.04 15.08 -5.01
C PRO A 191 15.60 16.35 -4.26
N SER A 192 15.47 17.47 -4.96
CA SER A 192 15.00 18.73 -4.38
C SER A 192 13.48 18.82 -4.33
N ALA A 193 12.74 17.93 -5.02
CA ALA A 193 11.29 17.89 -4.96
C ALA A 193 10.79 17.23 -3.66
N SER A 194 9.55 17.54 -3.29
CA SER A 194 8.85 16.86 -2.19
C SER A 194 7.95 15.76 -2.72
N PHE A 195 7.87 14.64 -2.01
CA PHE A 195 7.03 13.49 -2.38
C PHE A 195 6.06 13.15 -1.25
N LEU A 196 4.76 13.12 -1.56
CA LEU A 196 3.72 12.64 -0.66
C LEU A 196 3.18 11.30 -1.19
N LEU A 197 3.42 10.25 -0.42
CA LEU A 197 3.08 8.88 -0.78
C LEU A 197 1.78 8.48 -0.12
N ILE A 198 0.75 8.20 -0.91
CA ILE A 198 -0.59 7.95 -0.41
C ILE A 198 -0.94 6.50 -0.72
N ASP A 199 -1.10 5.68 0.31
CA ASP A 199 -1.49 4.28 0.14
C ASP A 199 -2.39 3.80 1.29
N ARG A 200 -3.23 2.80 1.03
CA ARG A 200 -4.09 2.20 2.06
C ARG A 200 -3.36 1.12 2.86
N SER A 201 -2.30 0.55 2.32
CA SER A 201 -1.59 -0.59 2.86
C SER A 201 -0.36 -0.18 3.71
N GLY A 202 -0.18 -0.88 4.82
CA GLY A 202 1.01 -0.80 5.66
C GLY A 202 2.09 -1.79 5.21
N SER A 203 2.51 -1.75 3.93
CA SER A 203 3.50 -2.70 3.41
C SER A 203 4.83 -2.59 4.17
N ARG A 204 5.49 -3.73 4.42
CA ARG A 204 6.85 -3.79 4.98
C ARG A 204 7.91 -3.54 3.90
N ASN A 205 9.13 -3.20 4.31
CA ASN A 205 10.29 -2.96 3.43
C ASN A 205 9.98 -1.92 2.36
N LYS A 206 9.43 -0.78 2.78
CA LYS A 206 9.13 0.33 1.88
C LYS A 206 10.43 1.00 1.40
N TYR A 207 10.42 1.40 0.13
CA TYR A 207 11.57 2.00 -0.54
C TYR A 207 11.77 3.48 -0.17
N ASP A 208 10.78 4.15 0.44
CA ASP A 208 10.93 5.49 1.03
C ASP A 208 11.96 5.48 2.17
N ASN A 209 11.91 4.47 3.05
CA ASN A 209 12.92 4.28 4.09
C ASN A 209 14.32 4.06 3.49
N LYS A 210 14.40 3.28 2.41
CA LYS A 210 15.66 3.05 1.69
C LYS A 210 16.17 4.35 1.04
N ALA A 211 15.29 5.14 0.43
CA ALA A 211 15.64 6.43 -0.14
C ALA A 211 16.23 7.37 0.92
N LEU A 212 15.58 7.48 2.07
CA LEU A 212 16.03 8.32 3.19
C LEU A 212 17.34 7.82 3.83
N GLN A 213 17.59 6.51 3.82
CA GLN A 213 18.87 5.94 4.25
C GLN A 213 20.00 6.30 3.28
N GLU A 214 19.75 6.25 1.97
CA GLU A 214 20.73 6.61 0.94
C GLU A 214 20.96 8.12 0.85
N ASN A 215 19.90 8.91 1.04
CA ASN A 215 19.95 10.37 1.05
C ASN A 215 18.98 10.95 2.12
N PRO A 216 19.49 11.28 3.31
CA PRO A 216 18.67 11.84 4.40
C PRO A 216 18.08 13.23 4.12
N SER A 217 18.54 13.93 3.08
CA SER A 217 18.03 15.26 2.72
C SER A 217 16.72 15.22 1.92
N LEU A 218 16.31 14.05 1.45
CA LEU A 218 15.08 13.89 0.66
C LEU A 218 13.84 14.21 1.49
N ASN A 219 12.88 14.92 0.88
CA ASN A 219 11.60 15.21 1.49
C ASN A 219 10.52 14.22 1.02
N ILE A 220 10.51 13.01 1.59
CA ILE A 220 9.55 11.95 1.26
C ILE A 220 8.71 11.62 2.48
N ASN A 221 7.39 11.80 2.37
CA ASN A 221 6.46 11.58 3.46
C ASN A 221 5.39 10.56 3.08
N GLY A 222 5.24 9.51 3.91
CA GLY A 222 4.18 8.52 3.76
C GLY A 222 2.89 8.92 4.50
N CYS A 223 1.77 8.90 3.79
CA CYS A 223 0.42 9.01 4.33
C CYS A 223 -0.33 7.68 4.13
N ALA A 224 -0.60 6.98 5.24
CA ALA A 224 -1.48 5.82 5.21
C ALA A 224 -2.94 6.29 5.27
N VAL A 225 -3.68 6.17 4.16
CA VAL A 225 -5.10 6.50 4.12
C VAL A 225 -5.89 5.32 4.64
N ARG A 226 -6.50 5.48 5.82
CA ARG A 226 -7.33 4.47 6.44
C ARG A 226 -8.79 4.82 6.22
N SER A 227 -9.48 4.01 5.42
CA SER A 227 -10.93 4.10 5.30
C SER A 227 -11.55 3.44 6.53
N ASN A 228 -12.25 4.22 7.37
CA ASN A 228 -13.17 3.70 8.39
C ASN A 228 -14.52 3.36 7.73
N ILE A 229 -14.52 2.57 6.66
CA ILE A 229 -15.75 2.04 6.04
C ILE A 229 -15.96 0.63 6.55
#